data_AF-A0AAN0SVJ9-F1
#
_entry.id   AF-A0AAN0SVJ9-F1
#
_cell.length_a   1.000
_cell.length_b   1.000
_cell.length_c   1.000
_cell.angle_alpha   90.00
_cell.angle_beta   90.00
_cell.angle_gamma   90.00
#
_symmetry.space_group_name_H-M   'P 1'
#
loop_
_entity.id
_entity.type
_entity.pdbx_description
1 polymer ?
#
loop_
_entity_poly.entity_id
_entity_poly.type
_entity_poly.pdbx_seq_one_letter_code
_entity_poly.pdbx_strand_id
1 'polypeptide(L)'
;MNKKVIGGILGVIVIIIALVSMNVLQKNAKEAEEKKKREASYVQAAAEFYENIGLMGFVADLVLPQYSQAWSKAIDDRRDFNIAVNAKKKSNDTIISQASVIYNDMEGQLKTVSEAAKENPDKYKELYDEYKKMYGTITSLKEQTESPSGTLMTFNQNANMLFQEYKKYKGNIDVVVSEDIKSEVEKLKEKNKK
;
A
#
# COMPACT_ATOMS: atom_id res chain seq x y z
N MET A 1 47.87 -47.43 23.16
CA MET A 1 47.15 -46.99 21.93
C MET A 1 48.17 -46.41 20.95
N ASN A 2 48.17 -46.84 19.68
CA ASN A 2 49.21 -46.48 18.71
C ASN A 2 49.11 -44.99 18.32
N LYS A 3 50.23 -44.25 18.30
CA LYS A 3 50.26 -42.82 17.92
C LYS A 3 49.62 -42.55 16.55
N LYS A 4 49.73 -43.51 15.62
CA LYS A 4 49.06 -43.44 14.30
C LYS A 4 47.52 -43.51 14.40
N VAL A 5 47.00 -44.28 15.35
CA VAL A 5 45.55 -44.41 15.59
C VAL A 5 44.99 -43.15 16.25
N ILE A 6 45.74 -42.56 17.20
CA ILE A 6 45.36 -41.28 17.85
C ILE A 6 45.34 -40.13 16.84
N GLY A 7 46.35 -40.04 15.96
CA GLY A 7 46.40 -39.03 14.90
C GLY A 7 45.26 -39.17 13.88
N GLY A 8 44.88 -40.40 13.52
CA GLY A 8 43.73 -40.66 12.64
C GLY A 8 42.40 -40.22 13.25
N ILE A 9 42.17 -40.50 14.53
CA ILE A 9 40.95 -40.09 15.25
C ILE A 9 40.84 -38.56 15.34
N LEU A 10 41.93 -37.87 15.66
CA LEU A 10 41.97 -36.40 15.72
C LEU A 10 41.68 -35.76 14.35
N GLY A 11 42.22 -36.31 13.26
CA GLY A 11 41.95 -35.82 11.91
C GLY A 11 40.47 -35.92 11.52
N VAL A 12 39.81 -37.02 11.85
CA VAL A 12 38.37 -37.22 11.58
C VAL A 12 37.53 -36.22 12.37
N ILE A 13 37.85 -35.97 13.64
CA ILE A 13 37.13 -34.99 14.48
C ILE A 13 37.22 -33.58 13.88
N VAL A 14 38.40 -33.15 13.40
CA VAL A 14 38.58 -31.84 12.78
C VAL A 14 37.75 -31.71 11.49
N ILE A 15 37.69 -32.76 10.67
CA ILE A 15 36.88 -32.78 9.45
C ILE A 15 35.38 -32.66 9.78
N ILE A 16 34.91 -33.37 10.80
CA ILE A 16 33.50 -33.31 11.24
C ILE A 16 33.16 -31.89 11.73
N ILE A 17 34.03 -31.28 12.54
CA ILE A 17 33.82 -29.90 13.01
C ILE A 17 33.77 -28.93 11.84
N ALA A 18 34.70 -29.03 10.87
CA ALA A 18 34.72 -28.17 9.70
C ALA A 18 33.45 -28.29 8.85
N LEU A 19 32.94 -29.52 8.64
CA LEU A 19 31.70 -29.76 7.89
C LEU A 19 30.48 -29.20 8.63
N VAL A 20 30.40 -29.37 9.95
CA VAL A 20 29.31 -28.81 10.76
C VAL A 20 29.35 -27.27 10.73
N SER A 21 30.53 -26.66 10.89
CA SER A 21 30.70 -25.21 10.82
C SER A 21 30.33 -24.66 9.44
N MET A 22 30.71 -25.34 8.35
CA MET A 22 30.38 -24.93 6.99
C MET A 22 28.88 -25.01 6.70
N ASN A 23 28.20 -26.05 7.19
CA ASN A 23 26.74 -26.17 7.09
C ASN A 23 26.01 -25.06 7.88
N VAL A 24 26.48 -24.71 9.07
CA VAL A 24 25.91 -23.60 9.86
C VAL A 24 26.12 -22.26 9.15
N LEU A 25 27.30 -22.01 8.59
CA LEU A 25 27.59 -20.78 7.83
C LEU A 25 26.70 -20.65 6.59
N GLN A 26 26.54 -21.73 5.81
CA GLN A 26 25.65 -21.73 4.64
C GLN A 26 24.19 -21.50 5.02
N LYS A 27 23.71 -22.14 6.10
CA LYS A 27 22.35 -21.95 6.59
C LYS A 27 22.11 -20.51 7.02
N ASN A 28 23.01 -19.94 7.81
CA ASN A 28 22.91 -18.55 8.27
C ASN A 28 22.97 -17.55 7.10
N ALA A 29 23.81 -17.81 6.10
CA ALA A 29 23.87 -16.97 4.90
C ALA A 29 22.56 -17.00 4.10
N LYS A 30 21.95 -18.19 3.96
CA LYS A 30 20.66 -18.35 3.28
C LYS A 30 19.53 -17.64 4.04
N GLU A 31 19.46 -17.80 5.35
CA GLU A 31 18.47 -17.11 6.19
C GLU A 31 18.61 -15.59 6.12
N ALA A 32 19.85 -15.08 6.10
CA ALA A 32 20.11 -13.65 5.93
C ALA A 32 19.68 -13.13 4.55
N GLU A 33 19.93 -13.89 3.49
CA GLU A 33 19.49 -13.54 2.13
C GLU A 33 17.97 -13.53 2.00
N GLU A 34 17.28 -14.54 2.56
CA GLU A 34 15.82 -14.61 2.59
C GLU A 34 15.23 -13.44 3.37
N LYS A 35 15.78 -13.10 4.53
CA LYS A 35 15.35 -11.95 5.33
C LYS A 35 15.51 -10.64 4.54
N LYS A 36 16.62 -10.48 3.81
CA LYS A 36 16.85 -9.30 2.95
C LYS A 36 15.85 -9.22 1.81
N LYS A 37 15.51 -10.34 1.16
CA LYS A 37 14.49 -10.38 0.09
C LYS A 37 13.10 -10.05 0.62
N ARG A 38 12.72 -10.58 1.79
CA ARG A 38 11.45 -10.24 2.46
C ARG A 38 11.39 -8.76 2.82
N GLU A 39 12.44 -8.23 3.42
CA GLU A 39 12.52 -6.80 3.76
C GLU A 39 12.35 -5.91 2.52
N ALA A 40 12.99 -6.26 1.40
CA ALA A 40 12.80 -5.55 0.14
C ALA A 40 11.35 -5.61 -0.36
N SER A 41 10.68 -6.76 -0.23
CA SER A 41 9.26 -6.91 -0.55
C SER A 41 8.36 -6.05 0.35
N TYR A 42 8.70 -5.91 1.63
CA TYR A 42 7.95 -5.06 2.57
C TYR A 42 8.07 -3.59 2.20
N VAL A 43 9.30 -3.12 1.90
CA VAL A 43 9.54 -1.74 1.45
C VAL A 43 8.81 -1.46 0.14
N GLN A 44 8.87 -2.38 -0.82
CA GLN A 44 8.18 -2.25 -2.09
C GLN A 44 6.66 -2.15 -1.91
N ALA A 45 6.05 -3.08 -1.16
CA ALA A 45 4.61 -3.05 -0.91
C ALA A 45 4.17 -1.76 -0.20
N ALA A 46 4.98 -1.28 0.75
CA ALA A 46 4.69 -0.04 1.44
C ALA A 46 4.79 1.20 0.52
N ALA A 47 5.74 1.20 -0.41
CA ALA A 47 5.93 2.26 -1.41
C ALA A 47 4.81 2.27 -2.46
N GLU A 48 4.40 1.10 -2.95
CA GLU A 48 3.29 1.01 -3.89
C GLU A 48 1.97 1.43 -3.24
N PHE A 49 1.72 1.03 -1.99
CA PHE A 49 0.55 1.48 -1.24
C PHE A 49 0.55 3.00 -1.08
N TYR A 50 1.71 3.61 -0.76
CA TYR A 50 1.88 5.05 -0.65
C TYR A 50 1.47 5.78 -1.94
N GLU A 51 1.97 5.32 -3.09
CA GLU A 51 1.64 5.92 -4.39
C GLU A 51 0.16 5.74 -4.73
N ASN A 52 -0.38 4.55 -4.45
CA ASN A 52 -1.79 4.24 -4.69
C ASN A 52 -2.73 5.12 -3.85
N ILE A 53 -2.35 5.49 -2.61
CA ILE A 53 -3.08 6.51 -1.83
C ILE A 53 -3.16 7.84 -2.59
N GLY A 54 -2.06 8.28 -3.20
CA GLY A 54 -2.01 9.51 -3.98
C GLY A 54 -2.93 9.45 -5.20
N LEU A 55 -2.86 8.36 -5.96
CA LEU A 55 -3.68 8.14 -7.16
C LEU A 55 -5.17 8.08 -6.82
N MET A 56 -5.55 7.33 -5.78
CA MET A 56 -6.95 7.22 -5.35
C MET A 56 -7.49 8.57 -4.85
N GLY A 57 -6.69 9.32 -4.10
CA GLY A 57 -7.04 10.68 -3.67
C GLY A 57 -7.26 11.63 -4.85
N PHE A 58 -6.39 11.59 -5.85
CA PHE A 58 -6.54 12.36 -7.09
C PHE A 58 -7.82 12.02 -7.84
N VAL A 59 -8.14 10.73 -8.00
CA VAL A 59 -9.37 10.30 -8.68
C VAL A 59 -10.61 10.83 -7.96
N ALA A 60 -10.65 10.70 -6.63
CA ALA A 60 -11.76 11.22 -5.85
C ALA A 60 -11.89 12.75 -6.01
N ASP A 61 -10.78 13.49 -5.94
CA ASP A 61 -10.75 14.95 -6.05
C ASP A 61 -11.17 15.44 -7.44
N LEU A 62 -10.90 14.63 -8.47
CA LEU A 62 -11.33 14.89 -9.83
C LEU A 62 -12.83 14.58 -10.03
N VAL A 63 -13.31 13.45 -9.52
CA VAL A 63 -14.64 12.90 -9.86
C VAL A 63 -15.75 13.50 -9.00
N LEU A 64 -15.58 13.55 -7.67
CA LEU A 64 -16.66 13.94 -6.75
C LEU A 64 -17.18 15.37 -7.00
N PRO A 65 -16.33 16.39 -7.25
CA PRO A 65 -16.82 17.73 -7.57
C PRO A 65 -17.66 17.78 -8.84
N GLN A 66 -17.39 16.92 -9.81
CA GLN A 66 -18.16 16.89 -11.05
C GLN A 66 -19.58 16.36 -10.84
N TYR A 67 -19.77 15.41 -9.91
CA TYR A 67 -21.11 14.98 -9.50
C TYR A 67 -21.85 16.11 -8.79
N SER A 68 -21.20 16.82 -7.88
CA SER A 68 -21.79 18.00 -7.23
C SER A 68 -22.22 19.05 -8.25
N GLN A 69 -21.38 19.35 -9.24
CA GLN A 69 -21.69 20.31 -10.31
C GLN A 69 -22.86 19.84 -11.17
N ALA A 70 -22.89 18.56 -11.55
CA ALA A 70 -23.99 17.97 -12.32
C ALA A 70 -25.32 18.06 -11.55
N TRP A 71 -25.31 17.74 -10.25
CA TRP A 71 -26.46 17.90 -9.37
C TRP A 71 -26.93 19.35 -9.29
N SER A 72 -26.03 20.28 -8.96
CA SER A 72 -26.36 21.69 -8.81
C SER A 72 -26.97 22.25 -10.08
N LYS A 73 -26.34 21.98 -11.23
CA LYS A 73 -26.85 22.43 -12.53
C LYS A 73 -28.22 21.83 -12.87
N ALA A 74 -28.46 20.57 -12.53
CA ALA A 74 -29.77 19.96 -12.76
C ALA A 74 -30.87 20.61 -11.90
N ILE A 75 -30.55 21.00 -10.66
CA ILE A 75 -31.46 21.73 -9.78
C ILE A 75 -31.79 23.10 -10.39
N ASP A 76 -30.76 23.86 -10.78
CA ASP A 76 -30.93 25.19 -11.38
C ASP A 76 -31.75 25.15 -12.67
N ASP A 77 -31.47 24.15 -13.52
CA ASP A 77 -32.14 23.95 -14.80
C ASP A 77 -33.51 23.23 -14.66
N ARG A 78 -33.94 22.87 -13.44
CA ARG A 78 -35.16 22.08 -13.15
C ARG A 78 -35.25 20.77 -13.92
N ARG A 79 -34.12 20.07 -14.06
CA ARG A 79 -33.99 18.77 -14.73
C ARG A 79 -33.90 17.64 -13.72
N ASP A 80 -34.16 16.42 -14.18
CA ASP A 80 -33.95 15.22 -13.37
C ASP A 80 -32.45 15.09 -13.01
N PHE A 81 -32.16 15.20 -11.72
CA PHE A 81 -30.80 15.15 -11.20
C PHE A 81 -30.17 13.76 -11.29
N ASN A 82 -30.96 12.68 -11.21
CA ASN A 82 -30.45 11.31 -11.35
C ASN A 82 -29.94 11.08 -12.77
N ILE A 83 -30.65 11.61 -13.78
CA ILE A 83 -30.20 11.55 -15.17
C ILE A 83 -28.87 12.30 -15.33
N ALA A 84 -28.76 13.52 -14.77
CA ALA A 84 -27.55 14.34 -14.88
C ALA A 84 -26.33 13.69 -14.21
N VAL A 85 -26.49 13.16 -12.99
CA VAL A 85 -25.42 12.47 -12.25
C VAL A 85 -25.03 11.17 -12.93
N ASN A 86 -25.99 10.37 -13.41
CA ASN A 86 -25.70 9.13 -14.14
C ASN A 86 -24.95 9.39 -15.46
N ALA A 87 -25.30 10.46 -16.18
CA ALA A 87 -24.55 10.88 -17.37
C ALA A 87 -23.11 11.25 -17.01
N LYS A 88 -22.91 11.94 -15.88
CA LYS A 88 -21.56 12.30 -15.41
C LYS A 88 -20.77 11.08 -14.95
N LYS A 89 -21.40 10.14 -14.23
CA LYS A 89 -20.81 8.84 -13.87
C LYS A 89 -20.30 8.11 -15.11
N LYS A 90 -21.17 7.95 -16.12
CA LYS A 90 -20.79 7.34 -17.41
C LYS A 90 -19.60 8.02 -18.08
N SER A 91 -19.51 9.35 -18.05
CA SER A 91 -18.35 10.06 -18.61
C SER A 91 -17.05 9.83 -17.83
N ASN A 92 -17.13 9.40 -16.58
CA ASN A 92 -16.00 9.09 -15.72
C ASN A 92 -15.72 7.57 -15.61
N ASP A 93 -16.50 6.71 -16.29
CA ASP A 93 -16.42 5.25 -16.17
C ASP A 93 -14.99 4.72 -16.38
N THR A 94 -14.24 5.27 -17.35
CA THR A 94 -12.85 4.85 -17.60
C THR A 94 -11.93 5.14 -16.43
N ILE A 95 -12.00 6.36 -15.87
CA ILE A 95 -11.14 6.77 -14.74
C ILE A 95 -11.51 5.96 -13.50
N ILE A 96 -12.80 5.78 -13.24
CA ILE A 96 -13.32 4.98 -12.13
C ILE A 96 -12.85 3.53 -12.26
N SER A 97 -12.98 2.93 -13.45
CA SER A 97 -12.57 1.53 -13.69
C SER A 97 -11.07 1.32 -13.45
N GLN A 98 -10.23 2.27 -13.89
CA GLN A 98 -8.79 2.23 -13.63
C GLN A 98 -8.48 2.35 -12.14
N ALA A 99 -9.19 3.23 -11.42
CA ALA A 99 -9.07 3.37 -9.98
C ALA A 99 -9.48 2.07 -9.24
N SER A 100 -10.50 1.36 -9.72
CA SER A 100 -10.90 0.07 -9.15
C SER A 100 -9.81 -0.99 -9.30
N VAL A 101 -9.04 -0.99 -10.40
CA VAL A 101 -7.88 -1.89 -10.57
C VAL A 101 -6.81 -1.58 -9.53
N ILE A 102 -6.43 -0.31 -9.39
CA ILE A 102 -5.45 0.15 -8.39
C ILE A 102 -5.89 -0.24 -6.98
N TYR A 103 -7.16 0.01 -6.65
CA TYR A 103 -7.73 -0.32 -5.35
C TYR A 103 -7.60 -1.81 -5.01
N ASN A 104 -7.78 -2.71 -5.99
CA ASN A 104 -7.67 -4.15 -5.74
C ASN A 104 -6.24 -4.56 -5.35
N ASP A 105 -5.22 -3.89 -5.88
CA ASP A 105 -3.82 -4.14 -5.52
C ASP A 105 -3.50 -3.68 -4.09
N MET A 106 -4.18 -2.63 -3.61
CA MET A 106 -3.97 -2.06 -2.28
C MET A 106 -4.25 -3.04 -1.15
N GLU A 107 -5.21 -3.96 -1.29
CA GLU A 107 -5.49 -4.98 -0.27
C GLU A 107 -4.29 -5.92 -0.07
N GLY A 108 -3.70 -6.38 -1.18
CA GLY A 108 -2.51 -7.23 -1.17
C GLY A 108 -1.31 -6.52 -0.55
N GLN A 109 -1.08 -5.28 -0.94
CA GLN A 109 -0.02 -4.43 -0.40
C GLN A 109 -0.20 -4.21 1.12
N LEU A 110 -1.41 -3.89 1.58
CA LEU A 110 -1.71 -3.71 2.99
C LEU A 110 -1.48 -4.99 3.79
N LYS A 111 -1.83 -6.15 3.22
CA LYS A 111 -1.55 -7.45 3.85
C LYS A 111 -0.05 -7.69 4.01
N THR A 112 0.76 -7.40 2.99
CA THR A 112 2.22 -7.50 3.08
C THR A 112 2.80 -6.54 4.13
N VAL A 113 2.31 -5.30 4.21
CA VAL A 113 2.73 -4.35 5.25
C VAL A 113 2.29 -4.83 6.66
N SER A 114 1.15 -5.51 6.77
CA SER A 114 0.72 -6.17 8.02
C SER A 114 1.68 -7.26 8.47
N GLU A 115 2.19 -8.07 7.53
CA GLU A 115 3.19 -9.10 7.81
C GLU A 115 4.52 -8.46 8.27
N ALA A 116 4.94 -7.38 7.60
CA ALA A 116 6.11 -6.59 8.01
C ALA A 116 5.97 -6.04 9.44
N ALA A 117 4.80 -5.53 9.80
CA ALA A 117 4.49 -5.04 11.15
C ALA A 117 4.50 -6.14 12.22
N LYS A 118 4.27 -7.40 11.85
CA LYS A 118 4.38 -8.54 12.77
C LYS A 118 5.84 -8.99 12.95
N GLU A 119 6.63 -9.00 11.88
CA GLU A 119 8.04 -9.44 11.92
C GLU A 119 8.96 -8.35 12.51
N ASN A 120 8.68 -7.08 12.24
CA ASN A 120 9.46 -5.94 12.71
C ASN A 120 8.54 -4.78 13.15
N PRO A 121 7.88 -4.89 14.32
CA PRO A 121 6.89 -3.92 14.78
C PRO A 121 7.48 -2.53 14.97
N ASP A 122 8.72 -2.41 15.46
CA ASP A 122 9.37 -1.12 15.71
C ASP A 122 9.52 -0.28 14.42
N LYS A 123 9.63 -0.96 13.27
CA LYS A 123 9.78 -0.30 11.97
C LYS A 123 8.45 -0.05 11.27
N TYR A 124 7.51 -1.00 11.31
CA TYR A 124 6.34 -0.99 10.43
C TYR A 124 5.00 -0.83 11.13
N LYS A 125 4.93 -0.97 12.46
CA LYS A 125 3.63 -0.99 13.15
C LYS A 125 2.86 0.32 13.00
N GLU A 126 3.51 1.44 13.25
CA GLU A 126 2.86 2.75 13.17
C GLU A 126 2.42 3.06 11.74
N LEU A 127 3.28 2.79 10.75
CA LEU A 127 2.95 2.94 9.34
C LEU A 127 1.75 2.07 8.93
N TYR A 128 1.74 0.79 9.34
CA TYR A 128 0.64 -0.13 9.07
C TYR A 128 -0.69 0.38 9.66
N ASP A 129 -0.67 0.87 10.90
CA ASP A 129 -1.87 1.37 11.57
C ASP A 129 -2.43 2.60 10.84
N GLU A 130 -1.59 3.51 10.33
CA GLU A 130 -2.02 4.64 9.51
C GLU A 130 -2.48 4.21 8.11
N TYR A 131 -1.80 3.25 7.46
CA TYR A 131 -2.23 2.68 6.17
C TYR A 131 -3.58 2.00 6.26
N LYS A 132 -3.87 1.30 7.36
CA LYS A 132 -5.17 0.68 7.60
C LYS A 132 -6.29 1.71 7.71
N LYS A 133 -6.05 2.82 8.41
CA LYS A 133 -7.03 3.93 8.51
C LYS A 133 -7.26 4.57 7.14
N MET A 134 -6.17 4.86 6.43
CA MET A 134 -6.22 5.41 5.08
C MET A 134 -6.96 4.49 4.11
N TYR A 135 -6.72 3.18 4.17
CA TYR A 135 -7.43 2.19 3.35
C TYR A 135 -8.95 2.31 3.52
N GLY A 136 -9.42 2.38 4.78
CA GLY A 136 -10.85 2.57 5.06
C GLY A 136 -11.41 3.87 4.46
N THR A 137 -10.70 4.99 4.61
CA THR A 137 -11.11 6.27 3.99
C THR A 137 -11.12 6.18 2.46
N ILE A 138 -10.13 5.53 1.85
CA ILE A 138 -10.07 5.30 0.39
C ILE A 138 -11.22 4.41 -0.07
N THR A 139 -11.57 3.35 0.67
CA THR A 139 -12.74 2.52 0.38
C THR A 139 -14.00 3.38 0.33
N SER A 140 -14.23 4.24 1.31
CA SER A 140 -15.41 5.12 1.33
C SER A 140 -15.38 6.19 0.23
N LEU A 141 -14.21 6.74 -0.12
CA LEU A 141 -14.07 7.65 -1.26
C LEU A 141 -14.39 6.92 -2.57
N LYS A 142 -13.85 5.71 -2.77
CA LYS A 142 -14.12 4.87 -3.94
C LYS A 142 -15.62 4.59 -4.06
N GLU A 143 -16.28 4.19 -2.98
CA GLU A 143 -17.73 3.98 -2.96
C GLU A 143 -18.51 5.22 -3.41
N GLN A 144 -18.12 6.41 -2.95
CA GLN A 144 -18.75 7.66 -3.41
C GLN A 144 -18.47 7.97 -4.89
N THR A 145 -17.29 7.62 -5.41
CA THR A 145 -16.98 7.80 -6.83
C THR A 145 -17.76 6.82 -7.73
N GLU A 146 -17.94 5.58 -7.29
CA GLU A 146 -18.64 4.53 -8.02
C GLU A 146 -20.17 4.63 -7.91
N SER A 147 -20.65 5.05 -6.74
CA SER A 147 -22.07 5.07 -6.39
C SER A 147 -22.45 6.36 -5.64
N PRO A 148 -22.44 7.52 -6.32
CA PRO A 148 -22.89 8.76 -5.71
C PRO A 148 -24.34 8.63 -5.27
N SER A 149 -24.63 8.99 -4.02
CA SER A 149 -25.94 8.77 -3.41
C SER A 149 -26.31 9.88 -2.41
N GLY A 150 -27.59 9.90 -2.04
CA GLY A 150 -28.16 10.92 -1.16
C GLY A 150 -28.57 12.20 -1.89
N THR A 151 -28.66 13.29 -1.14
CA THR A 151 -28.91 14.65 -1.66
C THR A 151 -27.58 15.34 -1.99
N LEU A 152 -27.62 16.40 -2.82
CA LEU A 152 -26.44 17.24 -3.08
C LEU A 152 -25.77 17.70 -1.78
N MET A 153 -26.55 18.10 -0.78
CA MET A 153 -26.04 18.57 0.50
C MET A 153 -25.32 17.46 1.28
N THR A 154 -25.98 16.31 1.46
CA THR A 154 -25.40 15.17 2.19
C THR A 154 -24.21 14.56 1.46
N PHE A 155 -24.26 14.49 0.12
CA PHE A 155 -23.15 14.03 -0.72
C PHE A 155 -21.93 14.93 -0.51
N ASN A 156 -22.09 16.25 -0.61
CA ASN A 156 -20.99 17.21 -0.43
C ASN A 156 -20.43 17.19 0.99
N GLN A 157 -21.30 17.06 2.01
CA GLN A 157 -20.86 16.92 3.40
C GLN A 157 -20.03 15.66 3.59
N ASN A 158 -20.50 14.51 3.09
CA ASN A 158 -19.80 13.24 3.20
C ASN A 158 -18.45 13.28 2.45
N ALA A 159 -18.44 13.77 1.21
CA ALA A 159 -17.21 13.93 0.44
C ALA A 159 -16.19 14.82 1.17
N ASN A 160 -16.62 15.96 1.69
CA ASN A 160 -15.73 16.87 2.44
C ASN A 160 -15.19 16.21 3.71
N MET A 161 -16.02 15.52 4.50
CA MET A 161 -15.55 14.80 5.69
C MET A 161 -14.48 13.76 5.33
N LEU A 162 -14.73 12.94 4.31
CA LEU A 162 -13.76 11.95 3.84
C LEU A 162 -12.46 12.60 3.35
N PHE A 163 -12.51 13.74 2.68
CA PHE A 163 -11.29 14.45 2.28
C PHE A 163 -10.51 15.03 3.46
N GLN A 164 -11.16 15.45 4.54
CA GLN A 164 -10.47 15.88 5.75
C GLN A 164 -9.76 14.71 6.43
N GLU A 165 -10.43 13.55 6.50
CA GLU A 165 -9.82 12.31 7.01
C GLU A 165 -8.65 11.87 6.14
N TYR A 166 -8.82 11.89 4.81
CA TYR A 166 -7.75 11.60 3.86
C TYR A 166 -6.54 12.50 4.08
N LYS A 167 -6.74 13.82 4.16
CA LYS A 167 -5.64 14.78 4.39
C LYS A 167 -4.94 14.52 5.73
N LYS A 168 -5.71 14.25 6.77
CA LYS A 168 -5.19 13.91 8.10
C LYS A 168 -4.32 12.65 8.06
N TYR A 169 -4.84 11.54 7.55
CA TYR A 169 -4.09 10.28 7.51
C TYR A 169 -2.92 10.36 6.55
N LYS A 170 -3.04 11.09 5.43
CA LYS A 170 -1.92 11.32 4.51
C LYS A 170 -0.79 12.08 5.20
N GLY A 171 -1.12 13.13 5.96
CA GLY A 171 -0.15 13.88 6.75
C GLY A 171 0.55 13.01 7.80
N ASN A 172 -0.21 12.16 8.52
CA ASN A 172 0.38 11.21 9.47
C ASN A 172 1.33 10.23 8.76
N ILE A 173 0.90 9.66 7.63
CA ILE A 173 1.71 8.77 6.80
C ILE A 173 3.02 9.44 6.37
N ASP A 174 2.97 10.70 5.93
CA ASP A 174 4.13 11.45 5.47
C ASP A 174 5.17 11.68 6.58
N VAL A 175 4.73 11.70 7.83
CA VAL A 175 5.61 11.80 9.00
C VAL A 175 6.26 10.46 9.34
N VAL A 176 5.49 9.37 9.28
CA VAL A 176 5.94 8.05 9.79
C VAL A 176 6.60 7.17 8.71
N VAL A 177 6.41 7.50 7.43
CA VAL A 177 7.03 6.76 6.33
C VAL A 177 8.55 6.92 6.36
N SER A 178 9.26 5.80 6.32
CA SER A 178 10.72 5.77 6.43
C SER A 178 11.43 6.13 5.13
N GLU A 179 12.70 6.55 5.23
CA GLU A 179 13.50 7.02 4.08
C GLU A 179 13.74 5.95 3.01
N ASP A 180 13.83 4.68 3.39
CA ASP A 180 13.93 3.58 2.43
C ASP A 180 12.64 3.40 1.61
N ILE A 181 11.47 3.56 2.23
CA ILE A 181 10.19 3.56 1.52
C ILE A 181 10.09 4.79 0.62
N LYS A 182 10.45 5.99 1.10
CA LYS A 182 10.50 7.20 0.26
C LYS A 182 11.42 7.05 -0.95
N SER A 183 12.60 6.45 -0.75
CA SER A 183 13.53 6.18 -1.85
C SER A 183 12.93 5.21 -2.86
N GLU A 184 12.22 4.17 -2.41
CA GLU A 184 11.56 3.23 -3.30
C GLU A 184 10.38 3.88 -4.06
N VAL A 185 9.62 4.75 -3.40
CA VAL A 185 8.58 5.57 -4.03
C VAL A 185 9.16 6.39 -5.20
N GLU A 186 10.30 7.05 -5.01
CA GLU A 186 10.91 7.83 -6.09
C GLU A 186 11.37 6.95 -7.26
N LYS A 187 11.89 5.73 -7.01
CA LYS A 187 12.21 4.78 -8.08
C LYS A 187 10.98 4.34 -8.87
N LEU A 188 9.85 4.09 -8.18
CA LEU A 188 8.58 3.74 -8.83
C LEU A 188 8.12 4.88 -9.76
N LYS A 189 8.19 6.13 -9.29
CA LYS A 189 7.85 7.31 -10.10
C LYS A 189 8.75 7.46 -11.32
N GLU A 190 10.06 7.25 -11.19
CA GLU A 190 11.00 7.32 -12.32
C GLU A 190 10.73 6.24 -13.37
N LYS A 191 10.39 5.03 -12.93
CA LYS A 191 10.04 3.93 -13.84
C LYS A 191 8.78 4.23 -14.64
N ASN A 192 7.78 4.87 -14.01
CA ASN A 192 6.50 5.20 -14.64
C ASN A 192 6.56 6.46 -15.54
N LYS A 193 7.67 7.22 -15.53
CA LYS A 193 7.91 8.34 -16.45
C LYS A 193 8.48 7.92 -17.82
N LYS A 194 8.94 6.68 -17.95
CA LYS A 194 9.49 6.11 -19.19
C LYS A 194 8.44 5.31 -19.94
#